data_AF-A0A815V865-F1
#
_entry.id   AF-A0A815V865-F1
#
_cell.length_a   1.000
_cell.length_b   1.000
_cell.length_c   1.000
_cell.angle_alpha   90.00
_cell.angle_beta   90.00
_cell.angle_gamma   90.00
#
_symmetry.space_group_name_H-M   'P 1'
#
loop_
_entity.id
_entity.type
_entity.pdbx_description
1 polymer ?
#
loop_
_entity_poly.entity_id
_entity_poly.type
_entity_poly.pdbx_seq_one_letter_code
_entity_poly.pdbx_strand_id
1 'polypeptide(L)'
;MSNKNYRLVWEDNFSHDGPVNSEKWEFDIGTGNNGWGNQEVQYDTDRIENARCENQRLIIEAHRENYQDQKFTSARLKSKASWTYGRLQTKAKLP
;
A
#
# COMPACT_ATOMS: atom_id res chain seq x y z
N MET A 1 16.25 -5.61 29.49
CA MET A 1 17.23 -5.59 28.37
C MET A 1 16.67 -6.45 27.26
N SER A 2 16.27 -5.87 26.11
CA SER A 2 15.63 -6.64 25.04
C SER A 2 16.68 -7.38 24.22
N ASN A 3 16.80 -8.69 24.45
CA ASN A 3 17.49 -9.60 23.54
C ASN A 3 16.74 -9.60 22.20
N LYS A 4 17.24 -8.91 21.18
CA LYS A 4 16.69 -8.99 19.82
C LYS A 4 17.82 -9.33 18.85
N ASN A 5 17.92 -10.61 18.49
CA ASN A 5 18.78 -11.11 17.41
C ASN A 5 18.25 -10.75 16.00
N TYR A 6 17.59 -9.60 15.85
CA TYR A 6 17.06 -9.13 14.56
C TYR A 6 17.73 -7.82 14.19
N ARG A 7 18.20 -7.73 12.94
CA ARG A 7 18.72 -6.50 12.34
C ARG A 7 17.62 -5.88 11.48
N LEU A 8 17.40 -4.57 11.64
CA LEU A 8 16.55 -3.81 10.73
C LEU A 8 17.22 -3.77 9.35
N VAL A 9 16.51 -4.25 8.32
CA VAL A 9 17.00 -4.27 6.93
C VAL A 9 16.18 -3.38 6.01
N TRP A 10 14.96 -3.01 6.41
CA TRP A 10 14.08 -2.14 5.65
C TRP A 10 12.96 -1.65 6.56
N GLU A 11 12.55 -0.40 6.38
CA GLU A 11 11.37 0.18 7.00
C GLU A 11 10.82 1.31 6.15
N ASP A 12 9.54 1.61 6.33
CA ASP A 12 8.96 2.89 5.94
C ASP A 12 8.05 3.38 7.07
N ASN A 13 8.41 4.54 7.63
CA ASN A 13 7.65 5.18 8.72
C ASN A 13 6.71 6.26 8.18
N PHE A 14 6.63 6.46 6.86
CA PHE A 14 5.73 7.40 6.19
C PHE A 14 5.78 8.81 6.79
N SER A 15 6.98 9.27 7.13
CA SER A 15 7.24 10.49 7.91
C SER A 15 7.18 11.78 7.08
N HIS A 16 6.65 11.72 5.86
CA HIS A 16 6.47 12.86 4.97
C HIS A 16 5.01 12.93 4.54
N ASP A 17 4.53 14.12 4.19
CA ASP A 17 3.21 14.27 3.59
C ASP A 17 3.31 14.21 2.06
N GLY A 18 2.27 13.68 1.40
CA GLY A 18 2.18 13.61 -0.05
C GLY A 18 2.28 12.18 -0.60
N PRO A 19 2.84 11.99 -1.81
CA PRO A 19 2.86 10.69 -2.48
C PRO A 19 3.63 9.62 -1.69
N VAL A 20 3.28 8.36 -1.90
CA VAL A 20 4.04 7.22 -1.37
C VAL A 20 5.45 7.21 -1.98
N ASN A 21 6.46 6.86 -1.18
CA ASN A 21 7.85 6.83 -1.65
C ASN A 21 8.03 5.78 -2.76
N SER A 22 8.22 6.26 -3.99
CA SER A 22 8.35 5.41 -5.18
C SER A 22 9.68 4.66 -5.28
N GLU A 23 10.68 4.97 -4.46
CA GLU A 23 11.90 4.15 -4.34
C GLU A 23 11.63 2.87 -3.53
N LYS A 24 10.62 2.90 -2.65
CA LYS A 24 10.28 1.80 -1.74
C LYS A 24 9.08 1.00 -2.19
N TRP A 25 8.13 1.64 -2.86
CA TRP A 25 6.85 1.05 -3.22
C TRP A 25 6.57 1.13 -4.71
N GLU A 26 5.85 0.14 -5.21
CA GLU A 26 5.26 0.09 -6.54
C GLU A 26 3.75 -0.11 -6.41
N PHE A 27 2.99 0.52 -7.31
CA PHE A 27 1.55 0.34 -7.40
C PHE A 27 1.20 -0.73 -8.42
N ASP A 28 0.31 -1.63 -8.04
CA ASP A 28 -0.39 -2.50 -8.98
C ASP A 28 -1.65 -1.75 -9.46
N ILE A 29 -1.69 -1.36 -10.75
CA ILE A 29 -2.74 -0.50 -11.33
C ILE A 29 -3.77 -1.33 -12.10
N GLY A 30 -5.04 -0.97 -11.95
CA GLY A 30 -6.16 -1.56 -12.69
C GLY A 30 -6.95 -2.58 -11.88
N THR A 31 -7.50 -3.58 -12.57
CA THR A 31 -8.39 -4.59 -11.99
C THR A 31 -7.75 -5.98 -11.88
N GLY A 32 -6.47 -6.10 -12.24
CA GLY A 32 -5.79 -7.38 -12.38
C GLY A 32 -6.49 -8.36 -13.34
N ASN A 33 -6.10 -9.63 -13.26
CA ASN A 33 -6.83 -10.71 -13.93
C ASN A 33 -7.99 -11.18 -13.02
N ASN A 34 -9.22 -11.22 -13.53
CA ASN A 34 -10.42 -11.65 -12.81
C ASN A 34 -10.65 -10.91 -11.47
N GLY A 35 -10.51 -9.58 -11.44
CA GLY A 35 -10.66 -8.78 -10.22
C GLY A 35 -9.60 -9.17 -9.18
N TRP A 36 -8.33 -9.06 -9.56
CA TRP A 36 -7.16 -9.50 -8.78
C TRP A 36 -7.20 -10.97 -8.28
N GLY A 37 -7.89 -11.83 -9.02
CA GLY A 37 -8.07 -13.25 -8.71
C GLY A 37 -9.26 -13.56 -7.82
N ASN A 38 -9.96 -12.55 -7.31
CA ASN A 38 -11.03 -12.70 -6.32
C ASN A 38 -12.35 -11.98 -6.71
N GLN A 39 -12.53 -11.62 -7.98
CA GLN A 39 -13.71 -10.87 -8.46
C GLN A 39 -13.88 -9.52 -7.75
N GLU A 40 -12.77 -8.90 -7.35
CA GLU A 40 -12.74 -7.56 -6.78
C GLU A 40 -13.26 -6.51 -7.79
N VAL A 41 -13.97 -5.50 -7.29
CA VAL A 41 -14.76 -4.54 -8.11
C VAL A 41 -14.19 -3.12 -8.14
N GLN A 42 -13.02 -2.92 -7.55
CA GLN A 42 -12.31 -1.65 -7.59
C GLN A 42 -11.31 -1.60 -8.74
N TYR A 43 -11.02 -0.40 -9.21
CA TYR A 43 -9.85 -0.09 -10.01
C TYR A 43 -8.77 0.46 -9.09
N ASP A 44 -7.67 -0.26 -8.89
CA ASP A 44 -6.54 0.23 -8.10
C ASP A 44 -5.76 1.30 -8.87
N THR A 45 -5.45 2.42 -8.21
CA THR A 45 -4.74 3.57 -8.81
C THR A 45 -3.53 3.99 -7.97
N ASP A 46 -2.70 4.87 -8.53
CA ASP A 46 -1.61 5.60 -7.87
C ASP A 46 -2.00 7.03 -7.47
N ARG A 47 -3.29 7.38 -7.54
CA ARG A 47 -3.76 8.73 -7.24
C ARG A 47 -3.70 9.02 -5.74
N ILE A 48 -3.49 10.29 -5.39
CA ILE A 48 -3.33 10.75 -4.01
C ILE A 48 -4.60 10.51 -3.17
N GLU A 49 -5.76 10.49 -3.81
CA GLU A 49 -7.05 10.16 -3.19
C GLU A 49 -7.04 8.73 -2.65
N ASN A 50 -6.37 7.80 -3.34
CA ASN A 50 -6.35 6.38 -3.00
C ASN A 50 -5.14 5.97 -2.15
N ALA A 51 -3.98 6.63 -2.31
CA ALA A 51 -2.80 6.39 -1.50
C ALA A 51 -1.98 7.65 -1.25
N ARG A 52 -1.80 8.00 0.02
CA ARG A 52 -0.99 9.15 0.44
C ARG A 52 -0.34 8.92 1.80
N CYS A 53 0.82 9.53 1.99
CA CYS A 53 1.39 9.70 3.30
C CYS A 53 0.83 11.00 3.88
N GLU A 54 0.25 10.92 5.08
CA GLU A 54 -0.33 12.07 5.76
C GLU A 54 -0.27 11.82 7.27
N ASN A 55 0.18 12.81 8.03
CA ASN A 55 0.22 12.72 9.49
C ASN A 55 1.02 11.48 9.97
N GLN A 56 2.22 11.27 9.42
CA GLN A 56 3.16 10.20 9.74
C GLN A 56 2.62 8.78 9.52
N ARG A 57 1.69 8.61 8.56
CA ARG A 57 1.06 7.33 8.24
C ARG A 57 0.79 7.26 6.75
N LEU A 58 0.83 6.04 6.23
CA LEU A 58 0.22 5.72 4.95
C LEU A 58 -1.29 5.60 5.15
N ILE A 59 -2.05 6.33 4.32
CA ILE A 59 -3.48 6.18 4.14
C ILE A 59 -3.69 5.48 2.81
N ILE A 60 -4.35 4.31 2.85
CA ILE A 60 -4.96 3.67 1.68
C ILE A 60 -6.46 3.83 1.83
N GLU A 61 -7.11 4.43 0.85
CA GLU A 61 -8.52 4.81 0.94
C GLU A 61 -9.28 4.34 -0.30
N ALA A 62 -10.30 3.54 -0.07
CA ALA A 62 -11.21 3.11 -1.11
C ALA A 62 -12.32 4.16 -1.28
N HIS A 63 -12.56 4.59 -2.52
CA HIS A 63 -13.59 5.57 -2.85
C HIS A 63 -14.66 4.93 -3.72
N ARG A 64 -15.92 5.31 -3.49
CA ARG A 64 -17.01 5.00 -4.43
C ARG A 64 -17.07 6.09 -5.48
N GLU A 65 -16.59 5.79 -6.68
CA GLU A 65 -16.59 6.72 -7.81
C GLU A 65 -16.65 5.94 -9.12
N ASN A 66 -17.10 6.57 -10.20
CA ASN A 66 -17.04 5.97 -11.52
C ASN A 66 -15.65 6.25 -12.12
N TYR A 67 -14.83 5.21 -12.26
CA TYR A 67 -13.47 5.34 -12.81
C TYR A 67 -13.12 4.09 -13.62
N GLN A 68 -12.72 4.27 -14.88
CA GLN A 68 -12.28 3.17 -15.77
C GLN A 68 -13.22 1.95 -15.73
N ASP A 69 -14.52 2.21 -15.94
CA ASP A 69 -15.63 1.24 -15.90
C ASP A 69 -15.90 0.54 -14.55
N GLN A 70 -15.19 0.91 -13.49
CA GLN A 70 -15.46 0.46 -12.12
C GLN A 70 -16.25 1.48 -11.30
N LYS A 71 -16.90 1.00 -10.24
CA LYS A 71 -17.70 1.81 -9.29
C LYS A 71 -16.93 2.17 -8.01
N PHE A 72 -15.71 1.66 -7.91
CA PHE A 72 -14.82 1.90 -6.79
C PHE A 72 -13.39 2.09 -7.29
N THR A 73 -12.63 2.86 -6.53
CA THR A 73 -11.17 2.95 -6.66
C THR A 73 -10.53 2.62 -5.33
N SER A 74 -9.29 2.15 -5.38
CA SER A 74 -8.47 1.89 -4.19
C SER A 74 -7.00 2.04 -4.59
N ALA A 75 -6.08 1.65 -3.71
CA ALA A 75 -4.69 1.45 -4.05
C ALA A 75 -4.19 0.08 -3.59
N ARG A 76 -3.31 -0.50 -4.39
CA ARG A 76 -2.63 -1.76 -4.11
C ARG A 76 -1.13 -1.55 -4.22
N LEU A 77 -0.43 -1.70 -3.09
CA LEU A 77 1.00 -1.40 -2.94
C LEU A 77 1.82 -2.67 -2.74
N LYS A 78 2.97 -2.72 -3.41
CA LYS A 78 3.97 -3.78 -3.27
C LYS A 78 5.31 -3.15 -2.92
N SER A 79 6.04 -3.72 -1.96
CA SER A 79 7.42 -3.28 -1.69
C SER A 79 8.31 -3.63 -2.89
N LYS A 80 9.16 -2.68 -3.32
CA LYS A 80 10.18 -2.93 -4.35
C LYS A 80 11.31 -3.83 -3.84
N ALA A 81 11.50 -3.87 -2.53
CA ALA A 81 12.40 -4.80 -1.88
C ALA A 81 11.68 -6.13 -1.57
N SER A 82 12.45 -7.23 -1.61
CA SER A 82 12.01 -8.56 -1.25
C SER A 82 13.02 -9.21 -0.32
N TRP A 83 12.55 -10.14 0.52
CA TRP A 83 13.40 -10.83 1.49
C TRP A 83 13.02 -12.30 1.55
N THR A 84 14.00 -13.14 1.87
CA THR A 84 13.78 -14.51 2.30
C THR A 84 14.07 -14.58 3.78
N TYR A 85 13.11 -15.09 4.55
CA TYR A 85 13.09 -15.07 6.01
C TYR A 85 13.01 -13.66 6.61
N GLY A 86 12.82 -13.59 7.92
CA GLY A 86 12.79 -12.35 8.68
C GLY A 86 11.52 -12.20 9.50
N ARG A 87 11.36 -10.99 10.06
CA ARG A 87 10.20 -10.61 10.84
C ARG A 87 9.61 -9.35 10.21
N LEU A 88 8.37 -9.44 9.72
CA LEU A 88 7.62 -8.29 9.23
C LEU A 88 6.75 -7.75 10.35
N GLN A 89 6.71 -6.43 10.51
CA GLN A 89 5.85 -5.76 11.48
C GLN A 89 5.17 -4.56 10.81
N THR A 90 3.84 -4.50 10.89
CA THR A 90 3.04 -3.37 10.42
C THR A 90 2.16 -2.91 11.57
N LYS A 91 2.10 -1.59 11.81
CA LYS A 91 1.15 -0.98 12.73
C LYS A 91 0.07 -0.30 11.91
N ALA A 92 -1.14 -0.85 11.92
CA ALA A 92 -2.26 -0.36 11.12
C ALA A 92 -3.53 -0.23 11.97
N LYS A 93 -4.41 0.69 11.54
CA LYS A 93 -5.82 0.71 11.94
C LYS A 93 -6.62 0.23 10.73
N LEU A 94 -7.49 -0.75 10.93
CA LEU A 94 -8.35 -1.28 9.88
C LEU A 94 -9.55 -0.35 9.63
N PRO A 95 -10.08 -0.31 8.39
CA PRO A 95 -11.29 0.43 8.06
C PRO A 95 -12.52 -0.08 8.82
#